data_AF-A0A6B0XYM1-F1
#
_entry.id   AF-A0A6B0XYM1-F1
#
_cell.length_a   1.000
_cell.length_b   1.000
_cell.length_c   1.000
_cell.angle_alpha   90.00
_cell.angle_beta   90.00
_cell.angle_gamma   90.00
#
_symmetry.space_group_name_H-M   'P 1'
#
loop_
_entity.id
_entity.type
_entity.pdbx_description
1 polymer ?
#
loop_
_entity_poly.entity_id
_entity_poly.type
_entity_poly.pdbx_seq_one_letter_code
_entity_poly.pdbx_strand_id
1 'polypeptide(L)'
;MLGRILTSGLIAGAVAGFCAAVLQLLFIQPVLLHAELYEGGELVHFGAASSPADPPEFGLDPVRDGLSVIFSMLTYAGYALILVALMALAEGRGAVISLRNGMLWGVAGFVAVLLAPAFSLAPEVPGVAAADILPRQVWWFATVFSAGAAMWLLAFGQGWLAWGAAAVLLLAPHVIGAPEPGSFSGPAPTELGALFAARVLGAGLVSWAVLGLFSAALWSSDDERAS
;
A
#
# COMPACT_ATOMS: atom_id res chain seq x y z
N MET A 1 -14.41 22.36 -9.56
CA MET A 1 -14.06 20.94 -9.43
C MET A 1 -12.56 20.71 -9.27
N LEU A 2 -11.70 21.10 -10.22
CA LEU A 2 -10.24 20.84 -10.12
C LEU A 2 -9.59 21.40 -8.84
N GLY A 3 -9.91 22.65 -8.47
CA GLY A 3 -9.39 23.26 -7.24
C GLY A 3 -9.76 22.48 -5.97
N ARG A 4 -11.01 21.99 -5.88
CA ARG A 4 -11.49 21.15 -4.78
C ARG A 4 -10.75 19.81 -4.71
N ILE A 5 -10.50 19.18 -5.86
CA ILE A 5 -9.72 17.93 -5.93
C ILE A 5 -8.30 18.16 -5.41
N LEU A 6 -7.66 19.26 -5.82
CA LEU A 6 -6.31 19.59 -5.38
C LEU A 6 -6.24 19.86 -3.88
N THR A 7 -7.12 20.70 -3.32
CA THR A 7 -7.09 21.04 -1.89
C THR A 7 -7.40 19.84 -1.01
N SER A 8 -8.49 19.13 -1.28
CA SER A 8 -8.89 17.95 -0.49
C SER A 8 -7.88 16.82 -0.63
N GLY A 9 -7.38 16.54 -1.83
CA GLY A 9 -6.39 15.50 -2.09
C GLY A 9 -5.05 15.79 -1.41
N LEU A 10 -4.49 17.00 -1.56
CA LEU A 10 -3.20 17.33 -0.95
C LEU A 10 -3.24 17.27 0.58
N ILE A 11 -4.29 17.78 1.21
CA ILE A 11 -4.43 17.77 2.68
C ILE A 11 -4.67 16.34 3.18
N ALA A 12 -5.62 15.60 2.59
CA ALA A 12 -5.90 14.22 2.99
C ALA A 12 -4.66 13.32 2.83
N GLY A 13 -3.95 13.46 1.72
CA GLY A 13 -2.74 12.70 1.44
C GLY A 13 -1.58 13.08 2.35
N ALA A 14 -1.41 14.35 2.68
CA ALA A 14 -0.40 14.78 3.66
C ALA A 14 -0.65 14.15 5.04
N VAL A 15 -1.90 14.14 5.52
CA VAL A 15 -2.27 13.53 6.81
C VAL A 15 -2.05 12.01 6.79
N ALA A 16 -2.54 11.34 5.75
CA ALA A 16 -2.38 9.89 5.61
C ALA A 16 -0.92 9.47 5.42
N GLY A 17 -0.15 10.23 4.66
CA GLY A 17 1.28 9.97 4.43
C GLY A 17 2.13 10.25 5.66
N PHE A 18 1.77 11.22 6.49
CA PHE A 18 2.39 11.39 7.81
C PHE A 18 2.08 10.19 8.72
N CYS A 19 0.82 9.73 8.75
CA CYS A 19 0.45 8.50 9.46
C CYS A 19 1.25 7.28 8.96
N ALA A 20 1.35 7.11 7.63
CA ALA A 20 2.16 6.06 7.03
C ALA A 20 3.63 6.14 7.43
N ALA A 21 4.20 7.35 7.45
CA ALA A 21 5.58 7.55 7.86
C ALA A 21 5.80 7.18 9.33
N VAL A 22 4.91 7.58 10.24
CA VAL A 22 5.02 7.20 11.65
C VAL A 22 4.97 5.67 11.80
N LEU A 23 4.06 4.99 11.10
CA LEU A 23 3.97 3.54 11.13
C LEU A 23 5.21 2.88 10.49
N GLN A 24 5.76 3.47 9.44
CA GLN A 24 7.00 3.05 8.81
C GLN A 24 8.17 3.09 9.80
N LEU A 25 8.38 4.23 10.48
CA LEU A 25 9.48 4.42 11.43
C LEU A 25 9.36 3.46 12.63
N LEU A 26 8.14 3.27 13.15
CA LEU A 26 7.91 2.50 14.36
C LEU A 26 7.88 0.98 14.14
N PHE A 27 7.32 0.53 13.02
CA PHE A 27 7.05 -0.90 12.81
C PHE A 27 7.86 -1.51 11.67
N ILE A 28 8.05 -0.79 10.57
CA ILE A 28 8.63 -1.39 9.36
C ILE A 28 10.15 -1.24 9.34
N GLN A 29 10.67 -0.04 9.64
CA GLN A 29 12.09 0.26 9.62
C GLN A 29 12.92 -0.60 10.57
N PRO A 30 12.51 -0.91 11.81
CA PRO A 30 13.29 -1.81 12.66
C PRO A 30 13.46 -3.21 12.06
N VAL A 31 12.47 -3.70 11.30
CA VAL A 31 12.56 -5.00 10.62
C VAL A 31 13.49 -4.95 9.42
N LEU A 32 13.44 -3.85 8.65
CA LEU A 32 14.38 -3.62 7.54
C LEU A 32 15.82 -3.57 8.04
N LEU A 33 16.10 -2.76 9.06
CA LEU A 33 17.44 -2.64 9.64
C LEU A 33 17.90 -3.98 10.23
N HIS A 34 17.02 -4.75 10.86
CA HIS A 34 17.38 -6.09 11.35
C HIS A 34 17.71 -7.06 10.21
N ALA A 35 17.01 -6.98 9.07
CA ALA A 35 17.29 -7.79 7.90
C ALA A 35 18.61 -7.40 7.20
N GLU A 36 18.94 -6.11 7.16
CA GLU A 36 20.21 -5.58 6.63
C GLU A 36 21.43 -6.20 7.35
N LEU A 37 21.33 -6.48 8.65
CA LEU A 37 22.40 -7.15 9.41
C LEU A 37 22.67 -8.59 8.92
N TYR A 38 21.64 -9.31 8.46
CA TYR A 38 21.82 -10.63 7.84
C TYR A 38 22.38 -10.50 6.42
N GLU A 39 21.91 -9.53 5.64
CA GLU A 39 22.44 -9.26 4.30
C GLU A 39 23.93 -8.89 4.31
N GLY A 40 24.35 -8.07 5.29
CA GLY A 40 25.74 -7.68 5.50
C GLY A 40 26.63 -8.76 6.13
N GLY A 41 26.06 -9.86 6.61
CA GLY A 41 26.77 -10.97 7.26
C GLY A 41 27.18 -10.72 8.71
N GLU A 42 26.67 -9.66 9.35
CA GLU A 42 26.86 -9.42 10.78
C GLU A 42 26.06 -10.42 11.63
N LEU A 43 24.88 -10.80 11.15
CA LEU A 43 24.08 -11.90 11.70
C LEU A 43 24.08 -13.09 10.74
N VAL A 44 24.12 -14.30 11.31
CA VAL A 44 24.02 -15.54 10.55
C VAL A 44 22.80 -16.34 11.00
N HIS A 45 21.94 -16.65 10.04
CA HIS A 45 20.81 -17.54 10.26
C HIS A 45 21.23 -19.02 10.12
N PHE A 46 22.12 -19.32 9.17
CA PHE A 46 22.62 -20.67 8.89
C PHE A 46 24.03 -20.87 9.46
N GLY A 47 24.21 -21.84 10.36
CA GLY A 47 25.52 -22.18 10.94
C GLY A 47 25.45 -22.85 12.32
N ALA A 48 26.61 -23.18 12.89
CA ALA A 48 26.70 -23.84 14.20
C ALA A 48 26.40 -22.90 15.40
N ALA A 49 26.43 -21.58 15.18
CA ALA A 49 26.07 -20.57 16.16
C ALA A 49 25.12 -19.56 15.49
N SER A 50 23.81 -19.73 15.67
CA SER A 50 22.81 -18.76 15.22
C SER A 50 22.92 -17.49 16.06
N SER A 51 22.86 -16.32 15.41
CA SER A 51 22.89 -15.05 16.14
C SER A 51 21.63 -14.87 17.01
N PRO A 52 21.74 -14.23 18.19
CA PRO A 52 20.57 -13.91 19.01
C PRO A 52 19.62 -12.95 18.27
N ALA A 53 18.32 -13.13 18.48
CA ALA A 53 17.24 -12.43 17.77
C ALA A 53 16.96 -11.00 18.29
N ASP A 54 17.96 -10.35 18.90
CA ASP A 54 17.78 -9.04 19.48
C ASP A 54 17.64 -7.99 18.35
N PRO A 55 16.51 -7.24 18.30
CA PRO A 55 16.36 -6.20 17.31
C PRO A 55 17.39 -5.09 17.54
N PRO A 56 17.84 -4.41 16.47
CA PRO A 56 18.71 -3.25 16.62
C PRO A 56 18.04 -2.19 17.49
N GLU A 57 18.84 -1.42 18.24
CA GLU A 57 18.33 -0.29 19.00
C GLU A 57 17.64 0.72 18.06
N PHE A 58 16.54 1.30 18.53
CA PHE A 58 15.83 2.32 17.77
C PHE A 58 16.71 3.57 17.65
N GLY A 59 17.15 3.86 16.43
CA GLY A 59 17.88 5.07 16.07
C GLY A 59 17.05 5.96 15.16
N LEU A 60 17.08 7.26 15.42
CA LEU A 60 16.56 8.28 14.50
C LEU A 60 17.71 8.99 13.82
N ASP A 61 17.69 9.01 12.49
CA ASP A 61 18.49 9.89 11.66
C ASP A 61 17.58 11.04 11.20
N PRO A 62 17.72 12.26 11.76
CA PRO A 62 16.82 13.36 11.46
C PRO A 62 16.70 13.71 9.98
N VAL A 63 17.78 13.53 9.20
CA VAL A 63 17.78 13.90 7.77
C VAL A 63 17.13 12.78 6.97
N ARG A 64 17.57 11.53 7.16
CA ARG A 64 17.02 10.37 6.43
C ARG A 64 15.53 10.16 6.76
N ASP A 65 15.19 10.17 8.04
CA ASP A 65 13.83 9.91 8.49
C ASP A 65 12.91 11.08 8.16
N GLY A 66 13.41 12.33 8.27
CA GLY A 66 12.70 13.52 7.84
C GLY A 66 12.35 13.50 6.35
N LEU A 67 13.30 13.10 5.50
CA LEU A 67 13.05 12.91 4.06
C LEU A 67 12.02 11.79 3.82
N SER A 68 12.11 10.68 4.56
CA SER A 68 11.17 9.56 4.45
C SER A 68 9.73 9.98 4.79
N VAL A 69 9.56 10.85 5.79
CA VAL A 69 8.26 11.46 6.12
C VAL A 69 7.75 12.30 4.97
N ILE A 70 8.57 13.20 4.41
CA ILE A 70 8.18 14.07 3.30
C ILE A 70 7.80 13.26 2.06
N PHE A 71 8.60 12.24 1.71
CA PHE A 71 8.29 11.36 0.58
C PHE A 71 6.99 10.59 0.80
N SER A 72 6.75 10.07 2.00
CA SER A 72 5.49 9.40 2.34
C SER A 72 4.29 10.33 2.18
N MET A 73 4.39 11.58 2.65
CA MET A 73 3.36 12.61 2.45
C MET A 73 3.11 12.88 0.96
N LEU A 74 4.17 12.97 0.14
CA LEU A 74 4.04 13.22 -1.30
C LEU A 74 3.40 12.02 -2.03
N THR A 75 3.81 10.80 -1.71
CA THR A 75 3.24 9.58 -2.28
C THR A 75 1.75 9.46 -1.96
N TYR A 76 1.37 9.67 -0.70
CA TYR A 76 -0.04 9.62 -0.31
C TYR A 76 -0.84 10.81 -0.84
N ALA A 77 -0.24 11.97 -1.07
CA ALA A 77 -0.89 13.06 -1.82
C ALA A 77 -1.22 12.62 -3.25
N GLY A 78 -0.32 11.91 -3.94
CA GLY A 78 -0.61 11.31 -5.24
C GLY A 78 -1.79 10.34 -5.20
N TYR A 79 -1.81 9.42 -4.23
CA TYR A 79 -2.93 8.49 -4.06
C TYR A 79 -4.25 9.19 -3.72
N ALA A 80 -4.21 10.22 -2.87
CA ALA A 80 -5.37 11.01 -2.50
C ALA A 80 -6.00 11.72 -3.71
N LEU A 81 -5.17 12.29 -4.60
CA LEU A 81 -5.65 12.96 -5.81
C LEU A 81 -6.40 12.00 -6.72
N ILE A 82 -5.86 10.78 -6.91
CA ILE A 82 -6.53 9.72 -7.68
C ILE A 82 -7.84 9.32 -6.98
N LEU A 83 -7.79 9.07 -5.68
CA LEU A 83 -8.95 8.61 -4.91
C LEU A 83 -10.09 9.63 -4.91
N VAL A 84 -9.79 10.91 -4.68
CA VAL A 84 -10.76 12.00 -4.72
C VAL A 84 -11.33 12.19 -6.13
N ALA A 85 -10.51 12.07 -7.18
CA ALA A 85 -11.01 12.13 -8.56
C ALA A 85 -12.00 10.99 -8.86
N LEU A 86 -11.75 9.78 -8.34
CA LEU A 86 -12.66 8.64 -8.45
C LEU A 86 -13.95 8.84 -7.63
N MET A 87 -13.85 9.40 -6.42
CA MET A 87 -15.02 9.78 -5.61
C MET A 87 -15.89 10.80 -6.35
N ALA A 88 -15.28 11.83 -6.94
CA ALA A 88 -15.98 12.84 -7.73
C ALA A 88 -16.71 12.24 -8.94
N LEU A 89 -16.06 11.30 -9.64
CA LEU A 89 -16.68 10.57 -10.75
C LEU A 89 -17.86 9.72 -10.29
N ALA A 90 -17.74 9.04 -9.14
CA ALA A 90 -18.80 8.22 -8.58
C ALA A 90 -19.99 9.06 -8.09
N GLU A 91 -19.72 10.19 -7.45
CA GLU A 91 -20.73 11.16 -7.02
C GLU A 91 -21.52 11.71 -8.22
N GLY A 92 -20.84 12.03 -9.32
CA GLY A 92 -21.49 12.40 -10.59
C GLY A 92 -22.38 11.30 -11.19
N ARG A 93 -22.26 10.04 -10.72
CA ARG A 93 -23.13 8.91 -11.06
C ARG A 93 -24.16 8.58 -9.97
N GLY A 94 -24.31 9.46 -8.97
CA GLY A 94 -25.29 9.33 -7.89
C GLY A 94 -24.79 8.61 -6.63
N ALA A 95 -23.48 8.33 -6.51
CA ALA A 95 -22.93 7.75 -5.28
C ALA A 95 -22.88 8.79 -4.15
N VAL A 96 -23.20 8.37 -2.93
CA VAL A 96 -23.11 9.23 -1.74
C VAL A 96 -21.74 9.11 -1.10
N ILE A 97 -21.02 10.24 -0.99
CA ILE A 97 -19.72 10.30 -0.32
C ILE A 97 -19.92 10.73 1.14
N SER A 98 -19.92 9.75 2.04
CA SER A 98 -19.96 9.94 3.50
C SER A 98 -18.64 9.48 4.13
N LEU A 99 -18.38 9.83 5.40
CA LEU A 99 -17.20 9.36 6.13
C LEU A 99 -17.05 7.82 6.11
N ARG A 100 -18.16 7.11 6.34
CA ARG A 100 -18.18 5.63 6.33
C ARG A 100 -17.83 5.09 4.94
N ASN A 101 -18.41 5.66 3.89
CA ASN A 101 -18.12 5.25 2.52
C ASN A 101 -16.68 5.64 2.14
N GLY A 102 -16.17 6.76 2.65
CA GLY A 102 -14.78 7.20 2.50
C GLY A 102 -13.78 6.17 3.01
N MET A 103 -14.02 5.62 4.19
CA MET A 103 -13.19 4.50 4.69
C MET A 103 -13.23 3.29 3.74
N LEU A 104 -14.39 2.94 3.18
CA LEU A 104 -14.50 1.84 2.20
C LEU A 104 -13.74 2.15 0.92
N TRP A 105 -13.75 3.39 0.42
CA TRP A 105 -12.90 3.84 -0.67
C TRP A 105 -11.42 3.65 -0.35
N GLY A 106 -11.01 4.04 0.86
CA GLY A 106 -9.66 3.80 1.36
C GLY A 106 -9.28 2.33 1.34
N VAL A 107 -10.11 1.47 1.92
CA VAL A 107 -9.91 0.01 1.93
C VAL A 107 -9.87 -0.57 0.51
N ALA A 108 -10.72 -0.11 -0.40
CA ALA A 108 -10.69 -0.54 -1.80
C ALA A 108 -9.37 -0.14 -2.48
N GLY A 109 -8.85 1.05 -2.18
CA GLY A 109 -7.53 1.49 -2.64
C GLY A 109 -6.39 0.64 -2.06
N PHE A 110 -6.45 0.30 -0.76
CA PHE A 110 -5.53 -0.65 -0.14
C PHE A 110 -5.57 -2.02 -0.83
N VAL A 111 -6.77 -2.54 -1.10
CA VAL A 111 -6.94 -3.82 -1.79
C VAL A 111 -6.30 -3.77 -3.18
N ALA A 112 -6.57 -2.70 -3.94
CA ALA A 112 -6.08 -2.57 -5.31
C ALA A 112 -4.56 -2.35 -5.38
N VAL A 113 -4.00 -1.47 -4.57
CA VAL A 113 -2.61 -1.02 -4.71
C VAL A 113 -1.62 -1.86 -3.89
N LEU A 114 -2.07 -2.49 -2.80
CA LEU A 114 -1.18 -3.17 -1.86
C LEU A 114 -1.54 -4.64 -1.66
N LEU A 115 -2.77 -4.97 -1.24
CA LEU A 115 -3.13 -6.36 -0.90
C LEU A 115 -3.09 -7.29 -2.11
N ALA A 116 -3.73 -6.91 -3.22
CA ALA A 116 -3.78 -7.76 -4.41
C ALA A 116 -2.36 -8.03 -4.95
N PRO A 117 -1.48 -7.04 -5.18
CA PRO A 117 -0.10 -7.35 -5.55
C PRO A 117 0.63 -8.22 -4.52
N ALA A 118 0.50 -7.91 -3.22
CA ALA A 118 1.17 -8.63 -2.14
C ALA A 118 0.73 -10.10 -2.02
N PHE A 119 -0.45 -10.46 -2.56
CA PHE A 119 -0.96 -11.83 -2.50
C PHE A 119 -0.10 -12.81 -3.29
N SER A 120 0.52 -12.37 -4.39
CA SER A 120 1.45 -13.21 -5.18
C SER A 120 2.87 -12.66 -5.23
N LEU A 121 3.09 -11.42 -4.80
CA LEU A 121 4.40 -10.80 -4.74
C LEU A 121 4.51 -9.99 -3.45
N ALA A 122 4.70 -10.69 -2.34
CA ALA A 122 4.76 -10.09 -1.01
C ALA A 122 5.91 -9.06 -0.89
N PRO A 123 5.78 -8.04 -0.02
CA PRO A 123 6.89 -7.17 0.32
C PRO A 123 8.06 -7.99 0.86
N GLU A 124 9.25 -7.77 0.31
CA GLU A 124 10.47 -8.51 0.64
C GLU A 124 11.42 -7.66 1.47
N VAL A 125 12.16 -8.30 2.37
CA VAL A 125 13.28 -7.69 3.08
C VAL A 125 14.55 -7.67 2.22
N PRO A 126 15.57 -6.86 2.56
CA PRO A 126 16.84 -6.85 1.85
C PRO A 126 17.53 -8.22 1.81
N GLY A 127 18.34 -8.45 0.78
CA GLY A 127 19.10 -9.69 0.57
C GLY A 127 18.31 -10.91 0.07
N VAL A 128 16.97 -10.83 -0.08
CA VAL A 128 16.16 -11.94 -0.61
C VAL A 128 16.32 -12.05 -2.13
N ALA A 129 16.37 -13.28 -2.64
CA ALA A 129 16.36 -13.54 -4.07
C ALA A 129 15.06 -13.00 -4.69
N ALA A 130 15.19 -12.17 -5.72
CA ALA A 130 14.08 -11.56 -6.41
C ALA A 130 14.23 -11.76 -7.93
N ALA A 131 13.09 -11.81 -8.63
CA ALA A 131 13.07 -11.69 -10.08
C ALA A 131 13.53 -10.30 -10.53
N ASP A 132 13.88 -10.18 -11.81
CA ASP A 132 14.21 -8.91 -12.44
C ASP A 132 13.13 -7.85 -12.18
N ILE A 133 13.57 -6.62 -11.93
CA ILE A 133 12.72 -5.51 -11.49
C ILE A 133 11.64 -5.17 -12.53
N LEU A 134 11.99 -5.15 -13.82
CA LEU A 134 11.09 -4.70 -14.87
C LEU A 134 9.86 -5.63 -15.04
N PRO A 135 10.01 -6.98 -15.13
CA PRO A 135 8.87 -7.89 -15.09
C PRO A 135 7.98 -7.69 -13.86
N ARG A 136 8.56 -7.53 -12.67
CA ARG A 136 7.81 -7.30 -11.43
C ARG A 136 7.00 -6.02 -11.49
N GLN A 137 7.58 -4.93 -12.02
CA GLN A 137 6.89 -3.66 -12.21
C GLN A 137 5.70 -3.79 -13.17
N VAL A 138 5.90 -4.43 -14.33
CA VAL A 138 4.82 -4.64 -15.30
C VAL A 138 3.69 -5.46 -14.69
N TRP A 139 4.02 -6.56 -14.01
CA TRP A 139 3.03 -7.40 -13.33
C TRP A 139 2.32 -6.65 -12.20
N TRP A 140 3.05 -5.86 -11.43
CA TRP A 140 2.49 -5.04 -10.35
C TRP A 140 1.46 -4.05 -10.90
N PHE A 141 1.80 -3.26 -11.92
CA PHE A 141 0.86 -2.31 -12.53
C PHE A 141 -0.37 -3.02 -13.10
N ALA A 142 -0.18 -4.14 -13.81
CA ALA A 142 -1.29 -4.92 -14.33
C ALA A 142 -2.23 -5.39 -13.21
N THR A 143 -1.69 -5.87 -12.09
CA THR A 143 -2.45 -6.31 -10.92
C THR A 143 -3.22 -5.14 -10.29
N VAL A 144 -2.58 -3.98 -10.13
CA VAL A 144 -3.20 -2.77 -9.56
C VAL A 144 -4.36 -2.27 -10.41
N PHE A 145 -4.16 -2.15 -11.73
CA PHE A 145 -5.23 -1.71 -12.63
C PHE A 145 -6.38 -2.71 -12.70
N SER A 146 -6.06 -4.01 -12.74
CA SER A 146 -7.07 -5.07 -12.76
C SER A 146 -7.90 -5.09 -11.46
N ALA A 147 -7.25 -5.03 -10.31
CA ALA A 147 -7.91 -4.98 -9.01
C ALA A 147 -8.70 -3.69 -8.82
N GLY A 148 -8.18 -2.53 -9.25
CA GLY A 148 -8.90 -1.26 -9.22
C GLY A 148 -10.17 -1.28 -10.07
N ALA A 149 -10.09 -1.82 -11.30
CA ALA A 149 -11.25 -2.01 -12.16
C ALA A 149 -12.27 -2.98 -11.54
N ALA A 150 -11.80 -4.08 -10.93
CA ALA A 150 -12.66 -5.02 -10.22
C ALA A 150 -13.38 -4.36 -9.03
N MET A 151 -12.68 -3.57 -8.20
CA MET A 151 -13.29 -2.83 -7.09
C MET A 151 -14.37 -1.88 -7.59
N TRP A 152 -14.12 -1.19 -8.71
CA TRP A 152 -15.12 -0.31 -9.33
C TRP A 152 -16.36 -1.09 -9.79
N LEU A 153 -16.18 -2.24 -10.44
CA LEU A 153 -17.28 -3.11 -10.86
C LEU A 153 -18.05 -3.71 -9.68
N LEU A 154 -17.38 -4.06 -8.58
CA LEU A 154 -18.04 -4.55 -7.38
C LEU A 154 -18.87 -3.46 -6.69
N ALA A 155 -18.38 -2.22 -6.69
CA ALA A 155 -19.07 -1.10 -6.05
C ALA A 155 -20.25 -0.57 -6.88
N PHE A 156 -20.12 -0.51 -8.20
CA PHE A 156 -21.09 0.19 -9.08
C PHE A 156 -21.70 -0.68 -10.17
N GLY A 157 -21.14 -1.85 -10.45
CA GLY A 157 -21.64 -2.75 -11.49
C GLY A 157 -22.95 -3.42 -11.09
N GLN A 158 -23.81 -3.65 -12.08
CA GLN A 158 -25.12 -4.27 -11.90
C GLN A 158 -25.18 -5.61 -12.64
N GLY A 159 -25.75 -6.62 -11.99
CA GLY A 159 -25.98 -7.95 -12.57
C GLY A 159 -24.79 -8.91 -12.54
N TRP A 160 -25.08 -10.18 -12.86
CA TRP A 160 -24.13 -11.29 -12.73
C TRP A 160 -22.89 -11.15 -13.63
N LEU A 161 -23.03 -10.50 -14.78
CA LEU A 161 -21.93 -10.26 -15.71
C LEU A 161 -20.86 -9.34 -15.10
N ALA A 162 -21.26 -8.26 -14.44
CA ALA A 162 -20.32 -7.34 -13.80
C ALA A 162 -19.55 -8.03 -12.66
N TRP A 163 -20.25 -8.87 -11.89
CA TRP A 163 -19.65 -9.61 -10.78
C TRP A 163 -18.71 -10.70 -11.28
N GLY A 164 -19.10 -11.42 -12.34
CA GLY A 164 -18.24 -12.38 -13.03
C GLY A 164 -16.99 -11.72 -13.61
N ALA A 165 -17.12 -10.56 -14.24
CA ALA A 165 -15.99 -9.80 -14.76
C ALA A 165 -15.05 -9.33 -13.64
N ALA A 166 -15.58 -8.83 -12.52
CA ALA A 166 -14.78 -8.44 -11.37
C ALA A 166 -14.01 -9.63 -10.78
N ALA A 167 -14.65 -10.80 -10.66
CA ALA A 167 -14.00 -12.03 -10.21
C ALA A 167 -12.86 -12.44 -11.16
N VAL A 168 -13.09 -12.40 -12.47
CA VAL A 168 -12.05 -12.70 -13.47
C VAL A 168 -10.89 -11.72 -13.36
N LEU A 169 -11.16 -10.41 -13.22
CA LEU A 169 -10.12 -9.38 -13.09
C LEU A 169 -9.29 -9.55 -11.81
N LEU A 170 -9.90 -9.97 -10.70
CA LEU A 170 -9.16 -10.26 -9.47
C LEU A 170 -8.30 -11.51 -9.60
N LEU A 171 -8.82 -12.57 -10.26
CA LEU A 171 -8.12 -13.85 -10.34
C LEU A 171 -7.03 -13.87 -11.43
N ALA A 172 -7.23 -13.16 -12.54
CA ALA A 172 -6.37 -13.27 -13.71
C ALA A 172 -4.87 -13.01 -13.43
N PRO A 173 -4.46 -11.93 -12.72
CA PRO A 173 -3.04 -11.70 -12.43
C PRO A 173 -2.40 -12.82 -11.61
N HIS A 174 -3.16 -13.44 -10.71
CA HIS A 174 -2.70 -14.54 -9.86
C HIS A 174 -2.59 -15.87 -10.59
N VAL A 175 -3.47 -16.11 -11.58
CA VAL A 175 -3.38 -17.28 -12.46
C VAL A 175 -2.21 -17.15 -13.44
N ILE A 176 -1.92 -15.93 -13.91
CA ILE A 176 -0.72 -15.65 -14.73
C ILE A 176 0.56 -15.88 -13.90
N GLY A 177 0.51 -15.61 -12.60
CA GLY A 177 1.63 -15.76 -11.68
C GLY A 177 2.52 -14.52 -11.65
N ALA A 178 2.98 -14.16 -10.45
CA ALA A 178 3.96 -13.10 -10.31
C ALA A 178 5.35 -13.60 -10.77
N PRO A 179 6.21 -12.71 -11.29
CA PRO A 179 7.59 -13.09 -11.61
C PRO A 179 8.36 -13.52 -10.36
N GLU A 180 8.84 -14.76 -10.36
CA GLU A 180 9.60 -15.36 -9.26
C GLU A 180 11.09 -15.52 -9.61
N PRO A 181 11.99 -15.52 -8.60
CA PRO A 181 13.40 -15.85 -8.82
C PRO A 181 13.55 -17.31 -9.26
N GLY A 182 14.66 -17.62 -9.95
CA GLY A 182 14.97 -19.01 -10.35
C GLY A 182 15.18 -19.97 -9.17
N SER A 183 15.48 -19.44 -7.98
CA SER A 183 15.58 -20.18 -6.73
C SER A 183 15.29 -19.26 -5.56
N PHE A 184 14.62 -19.78 -4.52
CA PHE A 184 14.44 -19.06 -3.27
C PHE A 184 15.70 -19.14 -2.42
N SER A 185 16.26 -17.99 -2.07
CA SER A 185 17.38 -17.86 -1.15
C SER A 185 17.33 -16.50 -0.46
N GLY A 186 17.93 -16.40 0.71
CA GLY A 186 18.05 -15.16 1.45
C GLY A 186 18.81 -15.41 2.74
N PRO A 187 19.62 -14.44 3.21
CA PRO A 187 20.39 -14.61 4.44
C PRO A 187 19.54 -14.41 5.70
N ALA A 188 18.45 -13.64 5.59
CA ALA A 188 17.53 -13.37 6.69
C ALA A 188 16.58 -14.55 6.96
N PRO A 189 16.20 -14.79 8.22
CA PRO A 189 15.19 -15.80 8.58
C PRO A 189 13.83 -15.52 7.91
N THR A 190 13.13 -16.57 7.50
CA THR A 190 11.80 -16.44 6.87
C THR A 190 10.75 -15.80 7.78
N GLU A 191 10.89 -15.96 9.10
CA GLU A 191 10.04 -15.35 10.12
C GLU A 191 10.16 -13.82 10.11
N LEU A 192 11.35 -13.30 9.81
CA LEU A 192 11.59 -11.86 9.69
C LEU A 192 10.92 -11.31 8.42
N GLY A 193 11.03 -12.05 7.31
CA GLY A 193 10.32 -11.72 6.07
C GLY A 193 8.80 -11.73 6.24
N ALA A 194 8.25 -12.74 6.91
CA ALA A 194 6.82 -12.83 7.22
C ALA A 194 6.35 -11.67 8.11
N LEU A 195 7.15 -11.31 9.13
CA LEU A 195 6.87 -10.17 10.00
C LEU A 195 6.89 -8.84 9.22
N PHE A 196 7.84 -8.66 8.31
CA PHE A 196 7.92 -7.50 7.44
C PHE A 196 6.66 -7.36 6.57
N ALA A 197 6.30 -8.42 5.84
CA ALA A 197 5.11 -8.44 5.00
C ALA A 197 3.83 -8.13 5.80
N ALA A 198 3.68 -8.72 7.00
CA ALA A 198 2.55 -8.46 7.89
C ALA A 198 2.49 -6.99 8.34
N ARG A 199 3.62 -6.39 8.72
CA ARG A 199 3.68 -4.99 9.14
C ARG A 199 3.44 -4.02 8.00
N VAL A 200 3.93 -4.29 6.79
CA VAL A 200 3.65 -3.49 5.59
C VAL A 200 2.16 -3.51 5.26
N LEU A 201 1.53 -4.69 5.24
CA LEU A 201 0.10 -4.81 4.99
C LEU A 201 -0.75 -4.13 6.08
N GLY A 202 -0.41 -4.35 7.34
CA GLY A 202 -1.11 -3.76 8.49
C GLY A 202 -1.01 -2.23 8.50
N ALA A 203 0.20 -1.68 8.34
CA ALA A 203 0.40 -0.24 8.27
C ALA A 203 -0.30 0.36 7.05
N GLY A 204 -0.19 -0.30 5.89
CA GLY A 204 -0.87 0.12 4.67
C GLY A 204 -2.38 0.20 4.84
N LEU A 205 -3.02 -0.80 5.45
CA LEU A 205 -4.46 -0.78 5.70
C LEU A 205 -4.88 0.43 6.54
N VAL A 206 -4.15 0.73 7.62
CA VAL A 206 -4.42 1.88 8.49
C VAL A 206 -4.28 3.19 7.70
N SER A 207 -3.16 3.37 6.99
CA SER A 207 -2.88 4.58 6.23
C SER A 207 -3.89 4.81 5.11
N TRP A 208 -4.32 3.76 4.41
CA TRP A 208 -5.35 3.85 3.37
C TRP A 208 -6.75 4.12 3.94
N ALA A 209 -7.10 3.55 5.10
CA ALA A 209 -8.35 3.87 5.78
C ALA A 209 -8.39 5.35 6.22
N VAL A 210 -7.28 5.86 6.77
CA VAL A 210 -7.10 7.29 7.08
C VAL A 210 -7.21 8.13 5.81
N LEU A 211 -6.55 7.73 4.72
CA LEU A 211 -6.62 8.41 3.44
C LEU A 211 -8.06 8.55 2.95
N GLY A 212 -8.80 7.44 2.89
CA GLY A 212 -10.20 7.44 2.46
C GLY A 212 -11.11 8.26 3.36
N LEU A 213 -10.93 8.18 4.68
CA LEU A 213 -11.68 8.97 5.66
C LEU A 213 -11.48 10.48 5.44
N PHE A 214 -10.24 10.94 5.38
CA PHE A 214 -9.94 12.37 5.21
C PHE A 214 -10.26 12.87 3.80
N SER A 215 -10.06 12.06 2.76
CA SER A 215 -10.48 12.39 1.40
C SER A 215 -11.99 12.64 1.33
N ALA A 216 -12.80 11.76 1.92
CA ALA A 216 -14.25 11.95 1.95
C ALA A 216 -14.68 13.14 2.84
N ALA A 217 -14.09 13.29 4.03
CA ALA A 217 -14.40 14.38 4.95
C ALA A 217 -14.19 15.77 4.30
N LEU A 218 -13.03 15.94 3.66
CA LEU A 218 -12.68 17.21 3.02
C LEU A 218 -13.51 17.43 1.75
N TRP A 219 -13.78 16.38 0.97
CA TRP A 219 -14.64 16.45 -0.21
C TRP A 219 -16.06 16.90 0.14
N SER A 220 -16.68 16.31 1.16
CA SER A 220 -18.05 16.64 1.57
C SER A 220 -18.16 18.02 2.23
N SER A 221 -17.17 18.43 3.02
CA SER A 221 -17.19 19.72 3.73
C SER A 221 -17.13 20.94 2.80
N ASP A 222 -16.55 20.80 1.62
CA ASP A 222 -16.49 21.87 0.63
C ASP A 222 -17.78 21.98 -0.20
N ASP A 223 -18.61 20.94 -0.23
CA ASP A 223 -19.92 20.96 -0.89
C ASP A 223 -20.94 21.74 -0.05
N GLU A 224 -20.94 21.52 1.27
CA GLU A 224 -21.77 22.28 2.23
C GLU A 224 -21.44 23.78 2.28
N ARG A 225 -20.21 24.17 1.92
CA ARG A 225 -19.79 25.58 1.86
C ARG A 225 -20.14 26.27 0.54
N ALA A 226 -20.47 25.49 -0.50
CA ALA A 226 -20.79 25.99 -1.83
C ALA A 226 -22.31 26.11 -2.09
N SER A 227 -23.14 25.51 -1.22
CA SER A 227 -24.61 25.63 -1.19
C SER A 227 -25.09 26.76 -0.28
#